data_AF-M6W7N9-F1
#
_entry.id   AF-M6W7N9-F1
#
_cell.length_a   1.000
_cell.length_b   1.000
_cell.length_c   1.000
_cell.angle_alpha   90.00
_cell.angle_beta   90.00
_cell.angle_gamma   90.00
#
_symmetry.space_group_name_H-M   'P 1'
#
loop_
_entity.id
_entity.type
_entity.pdbx_description
1 polymer ?
#
loop_
_entity_poly.entity_id
_entity_poly.type
_entity_poly.pdbx_seq_one_letter_code
_entity_poly.pdbx_strand_id
1 'polypeptide(L)'
;MIAKTFTDVPGSSAYFYGGIISYDNSVKTGILGVKRNTLDEFGAVSRETAKEMAEGALDALGVDYSISVTGIAGPGGGTPQKKVGLVYFGIGQKNEGTEIHEHYFPFPRSSFREFAAHTGIYLLYDRLKRSA
;
A
#
# COMPACT_ATOMS: atom_id res chain seq x y z
N MET A 1 -4.54 -7.97 -5.90
CA MET A 1 -3.74 -9.14 -5.46
C MET A 1 -3.88 -9.31 -3.96
N ILE A 2 -3.51 -8.33 -3.14
CA ILE A 2 -3.72 -8.40 -1.67
C ILE A 2 -5.17 -8.74 -1.29
N ALA A 3 -6.16 -7.97 -1.78
CA ALA A 3 -7.57 -8.24 -1.49
C ALA A 3 -8.00 -9.66 -1.87
N LYS A 4 -7.56 -10.14 -3.05
CA LYS A 4 -7.80 -11.52 -3.50
C LYS A 4 -7.26 -12.53 -2.47
N THR A 5 -6.00 -12.37 -2.06
CA THR A 5 -5.35 -13.28 -1.10
C THR A 5 -6.11 -13.35 0.23
N PHE A 6 -6.62 -12.22 0.73
CA PHE A 6 -7.49 -12.24 1.91
C PHE A 6 -8.81 -12.96 1.66
N THR A 7 -9.48 -12.66 0.54
CA THR A 7 -10.80 -13.24 0.22
C THR A 7 -10.75 -14.70 -0.23
N ASP A 8 -9.58 -15.23 -0.60
CA ASP A 8 -9.38 -16.66 -0.89
C ASP A 8 -9.51 -17.53 0.38
N VAL A 9 -9.39 -16.94 1.57
CA VAL A 9 -9.52 -17.63 2.86
C VAL A 9 -10.99 -17.68 3.29
N PRO A 10 -11.57 -18.87 3.54
CA PRO A 10 -12.92 -18.99 4.10
C PRO A 10 -13.06 -18.25 5.43
N GLY A 11 -14.17 -17.52 5.60
CA GLY A 11 -14.43 -16.71 6.79
C GLY A 11 -13.77 -15.33 6.80
N SER A 12 -13.13 -14.93 5.69
CA SER A 12 -12.46 -13.63 5.55
C SER A 12 -13.37 -12.42 5.77
N SER A 13 -14.68 -12.56 5.61
CA SER A 13 -15.67 -11.52 5.95
C SER A 13 -15.65 -11.10 7.42
N ALA A 14 -15.06 -11.90 8.32
CA ALA A 14 -14.92 -11.55 9.73
C ALA A 14 -13.86 -10.48 10.00
N TYR A 15 -12.89 -10.30 9.10
CA TYR A 15 -11.74 -9.40 9.32
C TYR A 15 -11.36 -8.53 8.11
N PHE A 16 -11.81 -8.87 6.90
CA PHE A 16 -11.51 -8.12 5.68
C PHE A 16 -12.76 -7.39 5.19
N TYR A 17 -12.78 -6.07 5.40
CA TYR A 17 -13.96 -5.23 5.16
C TYR A 17 -14.00 -4.69 3.73
N GLY A 18 -12.83 -4.58 3.09
CA GLY A 18 -12.74 -4.09 1.72
C GLY A 18 -11.33 -3.62 1.36
N GLY A 19 -11.22 -3.05 0.16
CA GLY A 19 -9.97 -2.46 -0.31
C GLY A 19 -10.23 -1.43 -1.40
N ILE A 20 -9.31 -0.48 -1.54
CA ILE A 20 -9.40 0.63 -2.50
C ILE A 20 -8.28 0.47 -3.54
N ILE A 21 -8.66 0.34 -4.81
CA ILE A 21 -7.70 0.26 -5.92
C ILE A 21 -7.50 1.66 -6.51
N SER A 22 -6.56 2.41 -5.94
CA SER A 22 -6.31 3.82 -6.25
C SER A 22 -5.22 4.02 -7.32
N TYR A 23 -5.42 3.43 -8.50
CA TYR A 23 -4.43 3.51 -9.59
C TYR A 23 -4.14 4.96 -10.00
N ASP A 24 -5.19 5.75 -10.19
CA ASP A 24 -5.09 7.16 -10.55
C ASP A 24 -4.93 8.09 -9.34
N ASN A 25 -4.30 9.25 -9.54
CA ASN A 25 -4.09 10.25 -8.49
C ASN A 25 -5.41 10.89 -8.02
N SER A 26 -6.44 10.98 -8.87
CA SER A 26 -7.77 11.43 -8.47
C SER A 26 -8.41 10.50 -7.45
N VAL A 27 -8.16 9.19 -7.53
CA VAL A 27 -8.67 8.21 -6.55
C VAL A 27 -7.90 8.32 -5.24
N LYS A 28 -6.57 8.51 -5.30
CA LYS A 28 -5.74 8.74 -4.11
C LYS A 28 -6.19 9.98 -3.35
N THR A 29 -6.43 11.08 -4.06
CA THR A 29 -6.86 12.35 -3.45
C THR A 29 -8.32 12.30 -2.99
N GLY A 30 -9.22 11.76 -3.82
CA GLY A 30 -10.66 11.79 -3.58
C GLY A 30 -11.17 10.77 -2.55
N ILE A 31 -10.64 9.54 -2.58
CA ILE A 31 -11.10 8.47 -1.67
C ILE A 31 -10.17 8.34 -0.47
N LEU A 32 -8.85 8.36 -0.70
CA LEU A 32 -7.86 8.14 0.36
C LEU A 32 -7.35 9.45 0.99
N GLY A 33 -7.86 10.61 0.57
CA GLY A 33 -7.46 11.90 1.15
C GLY A 33 -5.97 12.26 1.00
N VAL A 34 -5.24 11.59 0.09
CA VAL A 34 -3.84 11.93 -0.20
C VAL A 34 -3.78 13.39 -0.64
N LYS A 35 -2.89 14.17 -0.04
CA LYS A 35 -2.80 15.60 -0.31
C LYS A 35 -2.24 15.82 -1.70
N ARG A 36 -2.79 16.80 -2.42
CA ARG A 36 -2.25 17.21 -3.73
C ARG A 36 -0.78 17.60 -3.64
N ASN A 37 -0.42 18.42 -2.63
CA ASN A 37 0.97 18.82 -2.39
C ASN A 37 1.91 17.61 -2.21
N THR A 38 1.45 16.54 -1.56
CA THR A 38 2.24 15.30 -1.39
C THR A 38 2.55 14.66 -2.75
N LEU A 39 1.56 14.62 -3.64
CA LEU A 39 1.74 14.11 -5.00
C LEU A 39 2.59 15.04 -5.87
N ASP A 40 2.47 16.34 -5.70
CA ASP A 40 3.22 17.32 -6.48
C ASP A 40 4.71 17.34 -6.10
N GLU A 41 5.01 17.27 -4.80
CA GLU A 41 6.37 17.34 -4.26
C GLU A 41 7.09 15.99 -4.32
N PHE A 42 6.42 14.93 -3.86
CA PHE A 42 7.05 13.62 -3.71
C PHE A 42 6.63 12.63 -4.80
N GLY A 43 5.53 12.87 -5.51
CA GLY A 43 5.00 11.93 -6.51
C GLY A 43 4.26 10.74 -5.91
N ALA A 44 3.47 10.06 -6.74
CA ALA A 44 2.62 8.96 -6.32
C ALA A 44 3.36 7.74 -5.75
N VAL A 45 4.63 7.54 -6.12
CA VAL A 45 5.49 6.47 -5.58
C VAL A 45 6.48 7.10 -4.60
N SER A 46 6.06 7.26 -3.36
CA SER A 46 6.86 7.86 -2.28
C SER A 46 6.45 7.33 -0.91
N ARG A 47 7.30 7.59 0.09
CA ARG A 47 7.03 7.30 1.51
C ARG A 47 5.78 8.02 2.00
N GLU A 48 5.65 9.29 1.65
CA GLU A 48 4.56 10.19 2.04
C GLU A 48 3.24 9.74 1.43
N THR A 49 3.22 9.42 0.13
CA THR A 49 2.02 8.89 -0.52
C THR A 49 1.60 7.56 0.07
N ALA A 50 2.54 6.63 0.33
CA ALA A 50 2.22 5.36 0.98
C ALA A 50 1.61 5.57 2.37
N LYS A 51 2.16 6.51 3.15
CA LYS A 51 1.63 6.86 4.47
C LYS A 51 0.20 7.37 4.39
N GLU A 52 -0.03 8.41 3.60
CA GLU A 52 -1.35 9.03 3.47
C GLU A 52 -2.38 8.04 2.89
N MET A 53 -1.98 7.17 1.96
CA MET A 53 -2.85 6.11 1.46
C MET A 53 -3.26 5.10 2.55
N ALA A 54 -2.36 4.75 3.47
CA ALA A 54 -2.68 3.82 4.56
C ALA A 54 -3.60 4.48 5.58
N GLU A 55 -3.32 5.71 5.97
CA GLU A 55 -4.13 6.51 6.90
C GLU A 55 -5.53 6.74 6.33
N GLY A 56 -5.63 7.19 5.08
CA GLY A 56 -6.91 7.37 4.40
C GLY A 56 -7.71 6.08 4.26
N ALA A 57 -7.06 4.92 4.12
CA ALA A 57 -7.75 3.64 4.08
C ALA A 57 -8.32 3.22 5.46
N LEU A 58 -7.64 3.56 6.56
CA LEU A 58 -8.18 3.36 7.92
C LEU A 58 -9.47 4.16 8.08
N ASP A 59 -9.45 5.44 7.71
CA ASP A 59 -10.58 6.34 7.86
C ASP A 59 -11.75 5.98 6.93
N ALA A 60 -11.47 5.76 5.64
CA ALA A 60 -12.49 5.49 4.64
C ALA A 60 -13.25 4.17 4.86
N LEU A 61 -12.59 3.16 5.44
CA LEU A 61 -13.17 1.84 5.69
C LEU A 61 -13.54 1.61 7.16
N GLY A 62 -13.14 2.50 8.07
CA GLY A 62 -13.41 2.36 9.50
C GLY A 62 -12.75 1.13 10.14
N VAL A 63 -11.58 0.72 9.64
CA VAL A 63 -10.86 -0.50 10.05
C VAL A 63 -9.74 -0.21 11.04
N ASP A 64 -9.29 -1.25 11.75
CA ASP A 64 -8.20 -1.12 12.74
C ASP A 64 -6.80 -1.16 12.09
N TYR A 65 -6.68 -1.84 10.96
CA TYR A 65 -5.43 -2.02 10.22
C TYR A 65 -5.62 -1.79 8.73
N SER A 66 -4.60 -1.23 8.07
CA SER A 66 -4.57 -1.04 6.62
C SER A 66 -3.22 -1.39 6.01
N ILE A 67 -3.24 -1.79 4.74
CA ILE A 67 -2.04 -1.95 3.91
C ILE A 67 -2.18 -1.03 2.70
N SER A 68 -1.23 -0.11 2.52
CA SER A 68 -1.07 0.63 1.27
C SER A 68 0.13 0.12 0.49
N VAL A 69 0.04 0.16 -0.84
CA VAL A 69 1.14 -0.20 -1.75
C VAL A 69 1.18 0.80 -2.89
N THR A 70 2.34 1.41 -3.12
CA THR A 70 2.59 2.22 -4.31
C THR A 70 3.98 1.94 -4.85
N GLY A 71 4.10 1.70 -6.16
CA GLY A 71 5.36 1.23 -6.74
C GLY A 71 5.40 1.26 -8.26
N ILE A 72 6.60 1.13 -8.81
CA ILE A 72 6.88 1.20 -10.25
C ILE A 72 7.10 -0.22 -10.78
N ALA A 73 6.03 -0.89 -11.19
CA ALA A 73 6.10 -2.28 -11.66
C ALA A 73 6.79 -2.47 -13.03
N GLY A 74 7.00 -1.39 -13.80
CA GLY A 74 7.58 -1.46 -15.14
C GLY A 74 6.60 -1.87 -16.25
N PRO A 75 7.09 -2.01 -17.50
CA PRO A 75 8.49 -1.88 -17.90
C PRO A 75 9.00 -0.42 -17.97
N GLY A 76 8.10 0.57 -17.99
CA GLY A 76 8.43 2.00 -17.96
C GLY A 76 8.05 2.68 -16.63
N GLY A 77 8.08 4.02 -16.63
CA GLY A 77 7.66 4.84 -15.49
C GLY A 77 8.73 5.04 -14.40
N GLY A 78 9.92 4.46 -14.58
CA GLY A 78 11.07 4.75 -13.72
C GLY A 78 11.81 6.02 -14.13
N THR A 79 12.46 6.64 -13.16
CA THR A 79 13.43 7.72 -13.33
C THR A 79 14.79 7.29 -12.76
N PRO A 80 15.88 8.03 -13.00
CA PRO A 80 17.18 7.74 -12.37
C PRO A 80 17.10 7.67 -10.84
N GLN A 81 16.22 8.49 -10.24
CA GLN A 81 15.99 8.56 -8.80
C GLN A 81 14.99 7.49 -8.31
N LYS A 82 13.98 7.15 -9.11
CA LYS A 82 12.92 6.18 -8.76
C LYS A 82 12.86 5.08 -9.80
N LYS A 83 13.66 4.04 -9.61
CA LYS A 83 13.84 2.97 -10.59
C LYS A 83 12.59 2.08 -10.69
N VAL A 84 12.40 1.47 -11.86
CA VAL A 84 11.49 0.32 -12.02
C VAL A 84 11.88 -0.75 -11.01
N GLY A 85 10.90 -1.25 -10.26
CA GLY A 85 11.11 -2.17 -9.13
C GLY A 85 11.04 -1.50 -7.75
N LEU A 86 11.03 -0.16 -7.66
CA LEU A 86 10.81 0.55 -6.40
C LEU A 86 9.36 0.39 -5.93
N VAL A 87 9.17 0.12 -4.63
CA VAL A 87 7.86 0.04 -3.98
C VAL A 87 7.92 0.54 -2.55
N TYR A 88 6.87 1.26 -2.14
CA TYR A 88 6.61 1.66 -0.78
C TYR A 88 5.36 0.96 -0.24
N PHE A 89 5.43 0.57 1.02
CA PHE A 89 4.33 -0.02 1.78
C PHE A 89 4.03 0.87 2.98
N GLY A 90 2.75 1.13 3.24
CA GLY A 90 2.29 1.69 4.51
C GLY A 90 1.47 0.68 5.28
N ILE A 91 1.84 0.44 6.54
CA ILE A 91 1.09 -0.41 7.47
C ILE A 91 0.48 0.50 8.53
N GLY A 92 -0.79 0.83 8.33
CA GLY A 92 -1.53 1.70 9.23
C GLY A 92 -2.13 0.90 10.38
N GLN A 93 -2.07 1.46 11.59
CA GLN A 93 -2.80 0.99 12.75
C GLN A 93 -3.54 2.14 13.40
N LYS A 94 -4.85 1.96 13.59
CA LYS A 94 -5.71 2.93 14.23
C LYS A 94 -5.17 3.29 15.62
N ASN A 95 -5.08 4.58 15.90
CA ASN A 95 -4.57 5.17 17.16
C ASN A 95 -3.08 4.95 17.48
N GLU A 96 -2.32 4.19 16.67
CA GLU A 96 -0.87 3.97 16.91
C GLU A 96 0.03 4.57 15.82
N GLY A 97 -0.52 4.83 14.63
CA GLY A 97 0.21 5.45 13.52
C GLY A 97 0.53 4.46 12.39
N THR A 98 1.43 4.87 11.49
CA THR A 98 1.69 4.14 10.23
C THR A 98 3.18 3.86 10.06
N GLU A 99 3.54 2.58 9.94
CA GLU A 99 4.91 2.15 9.59
C GLU A 99 5.10 2.19 8.07
N ILE A 100 6.25 2.70 7.59
CA ILE A 100 6.54 2.80 6.16
C ILE A 100 7.80 2.02 5.79
N HIS A 101 7.65 1.12 4.82
CA HIS A 101 8.71 0.24 4.33
C HIS A 101 9.00 0.54 2.86
N GLU A 102 10.28 0.68 2.54
CA GLU A 102 10.77 0.83 1.17
C GLU A 102 11.45 -0.46 0.76
N HIS A 103 11.11 -0.96 -0.43
CA HIS A 103 11.76 -2.13 -1.01
C HIS A 103 12.07 -1.91 -2.49
N TYR A 104 13.02 -2.70 -2.99
CA TYR A 104 13.38 -2.75 -4.39
C TYR A 104 13.32 -4.19 -4.91
N PHE A 105 12.42 -4.44 -5.86
CA PHE A 105 12.17 -5.72 -6.48
C PHE A 105 12.44 -5.62 -8.00
N PRO A 106 13.66 -5.92 -8.47
CA PRO A 106 14.04 -5.81 -9.88
C PRO A 106 13.49 -6.99 -10.71
N PHE A 107 12.20 -7.23 -10.61
CA PHE A 107 11.51 -8.34 -11.26
C PHE A 107 10.63 -7.84 -12.42
N PRO A 108 10.27 -8.73 -13.37
CA PRO A 108 9.24 -8.42 -14.36
C PRO A 108 7.92 -8.01 -13.70
N ARG A 109 7.11 -7.20 -14.41
CA ARG A 109 5.87 -6.59 -13.91
C ARG A 109 4.93 -7.55 -13.19
N SER A 110 4.77 -8.78 -13.70
CA SER A 110 3.92 -9.80 -13.07
C SER A 110 4.46 -10.21 -11.70
N SER A 111 5.71 -10.67 -11.65
CA SER A 111 6.38 -11.11 -10.43
C SER A 111 6.54 -9.97 -9.42
N PHE A 112 6.82 -8.75 -9.87
CA PHE A 112 6.85 -7.56 -9.00
C PHE A 112 5.54 -7.39 -8.22
N ARG A 113 4.39 -7.49 -8.91
CA ARG A 113 3.08 -7.27 -8.27
C ARG A 113 2.73 -8.37 -7.28
N GLU A 114 3.11 -9.61 -7.59
CA GLU A 114 2.90 -10.76 -6.72
C GLU A 114 3.77 -10.67 -5.46
N PHE A 115 5.08 -10.42 -5.62
CA PHE A 115 5.99 -10.21 -4.49
C PHE A 115 5.54 -9.03 -3.62
N ALA A 116 5.17 -7.90 -4.23
CA ALA A 116 4.68 -6.77 -3.47
C ALA A 116 3.41 -7.11 -2.67
N ALA A 117 2.49 -7.88 -3.24
CA ALA A 117 1.30 -8.31 -2.52
C ALA A 117 1.64 -9.18 -1.30
N HIS A 118 2.51 -10.18 -1.46
CA HIS A 118 2.93 -11.05 -0.37
C HIS A 118 3.74 -10.29 0.69
N THR A 119 4.63 -9.38 0.29
CA THR A 119 5.38 -8.52 1.22
C THR A 119 4.45 -7.65 2.04
N GLY A 120 3.47 -6.98 1.43
CA GLY A 120 2.51 -6.15 2.17
C GLY A 120 1.74 -6.95 3.24
N ILE A 121 1.32 -8.17 2.90
CA ILE A 121 0.64 -9.08 3.85
C ILE A 121 1.59 -9.52 4.97
N TYR A 122 2.84 -9.87 4.63
CA TYR A 122 3.85 -10.24 5.62
C TYR A 122 4.14 -9.11 6.60
N LEU A 123 4.27 -7.87 6.12
CA LEU A 123 4.51 -6.70 6.97
C LEU A 123 3.37 -6.45 7.95
N LEU A 124 2.11 -6.61 7.52
CA LEU A 124 0.96 -6.57 8.43
C LEU A 124 1.02 -7.69 9.47
N TYR A 125 1.33 -8.92 9.06
CA TYR A 125 1.48 -10.05 9.98
C TYR A 125 2.56 -9.79 11.05
N ASP A 126 3.72 -9.29 10.64
CA ASP A 126 4.81 -8.92 11.55
C ASP A 126 4.37 -7.84 12.55
N ARG A 127 3.66 -6.81 12.06
CA ARG A 127 3.10 -5.77 12.92
C ARG A 127 2.14 -6.35 13.97
N LEU A 128 1.21 -7.21 13.56
CA LEU A 128 0.26 -7.87 14.47
C LEU A 128 0.96 -8.75 15.52
N LYS A 129 2.06 -9.41 15.16
CA LYS A 129 2.86 -10.22 16.09
C LYS A 129 3.61 -9.39 17.13
N ARG A 130 3.98 -8.15 16.81
CA ARG A 130 4.64 -7.23 17.75
C ARG A 130 3.65 -6.56 18.72
N SER A 131 2.37 -6.52 18.37
CA SER A 131 1.31 -5.92 19.20
C SER A 131 0.59 -6.93 20.11
N ALA A 132 0.99 -8.21 20.09
CA ALA A 132 0.44 -9.30 20.90
C ALA A 132 1.38 -9.66 22.05
#